data_AF-A0A2W0G3Z9-F1
#
_entry.id   AF-A0A2W0G3Z9-F1
#
_cell.length_a   1.000
_cell.length_b   1.000
_cell.length_c   1.000
_cell.angle_alpha   90.00
_cell.angle_beta   90.00
_cell.angle_gamma   90.00
#
_symmetry.space_group_name_H-M   'P 1'
#
loop_
_entity.id
_entity.type
_entity.pdbx_description
1 polymer ?
#
loop_
_entity_poly.entity_id
_entity_poly.type
_entity_poly.pdbx_seq_one_letter_code
_entity_poly.pdbx_strand_id
1 'polypeptide(L)'
;MLLLLSLRDVIEALATCDSNNDVWSRYSWVYVKDGAPLIEARFYLSSPEEESNSVPGENGEQMPAFAVEHGLSYCLEAADFVDVLSVQKRQQPLSQLEDYAAALEHYVERDAFLDRGEFDSGRYVDQQPLPGISRDFFPEYDLQLGTCPADRIRDAARVIAQLLHISVADALARCRRLPVILGERTDSQGRVRIETQFIALSLPLQITTHWPLAWLPGVDP
;
A
#
# COMPACT_ATOMS: atom_id res chain seq x y z
N MET A 1 -19.66 -14.27 8.96
CA MET A 1 -19.92 -15.08 7.76
C MET A 1 -18.92 -14.60 6.73
N LEU A 2 -17.82 -15.33 6.56
CA LEU A 2 -16.80 -14.99 5.56
C LEU A 2 -17.36 -15.36 4.18
N LEU A 3 -17.42 -14.37 3.29
CA LEU A 3 -17.81 -14.56 1.90
C LEU A 3 -16.53 -14.65 1.08
N LEU A 4 -16.50 -15.56 0.11
CA LEU A 4 -15.41 -15.60 -0.86
C LEU A 4 -15.32 -14.25 -1.59
N LEU A 5 -14.09 -13.75 -1.70
CA LEU A 5 -13.74 -12.46 -2.25
C LEU A 5 -13.61 -12.53 -3.77
N SER A 6 -13.88 -11.41 -4.47
CA SER A 6 -13.41 -11.23 -5.84
C SER A 6 -11.92 -10.85 -5.86
N LEU A 7 -11.26 -10.91 -7.03
CA LEU A 7 -9.88 -10.43 -7.17
C LEU A 7 -9.74 -8.96 -6.76
N ARG A 8 -10.73 -8.13 -7.12
CA ARG A 8 -10.76 -6.72 -6.72
C ARG A 8 -10.78 -6.59 -5.20
N ASP A 9 -11.63 -7.35 -4.50
CA ASP A 9 -11.72 -7.27 -3.04
C ASP A 9 -10.41 -7.69 -2.36
N VAL A 10 -9.71 -8.70 -2.89
CA VAL A 10 -8.39 -9.12 -2.40
C VAL A 10 -7.36 -8.02 -2.59
N ILE A 11 -7.25 -7.46 -3.79
CA ILE A 11 -6.31 -6.38 -4.11
C ILE A 11 -6.59 -5.16 -3.24
N GLU A 12 -7.86 -4.77 -3.09
CA GLU A 12 -8.26 -3.63 -2.26
C GLU A 12 -7.97 -3.89 -0.77
N ALA A 13 -8.24 -5.09 -0.25
CA ALA A 13 -7.93 -5.46 1.12
C ALA A 13 -6.41 -5.35 1.40
N LEU A 14 -5.58 -5.88 0.52
CA LEU A 14 -4.12 -5.78 0.61
C LEU A 14 -3.63 -4.34 0.48
N ALA A 15 -4.25 -3.53 -0.38
CA ALA A 15 -3.93 -2.12 -0.55
C ALA A 15 -4.30 -1.24 0.67
N THR A 16 -5.11 -1.76 1.60
CA THR A 16 -5.38 -1.09 2.89
C THR A 16 -4.25 -1.28 3.91
N CYS A 17 -3.28 -2.16 3.63
CA CYS A 17 -2.10 -2.29 4.46
C CYS A 17 -1.17 -1.10 4.32
N ASP A 18 -0.43 -0.82 5.39
CA ASP A 18 0.51 0.31 5.44
C ASP A 18 1.92 -0.05 4.94
N SER A 19 2.25 -1.34 4.89
CA SER A 19 3.56 -1.86 4.52
C SER A 19 3.53 -3.38 4.34
N ASN A 20 4.61 -3.96 3.79
CA ASN A 20 4.78 -5.42 3.76
C ASN A 20 4.69 -6.04 5.17
N ASN A 21 5.25 -5.39 6.20
CA ASN A 21 5.15 -5.91 7.56
C ASN A 21 3.70 -5.91 8.09
N ASP A 22 2.88 -4.96 7.66
CA ASP A 22 1.45 -4.94 8.00
C ASP A 22 0.71 -6.07 7.27
N VAL A 23 1.04 -6.35 6.00
CA VAL A 23 0.54 -7.53 5.26
C VAL A 23 0.86 -8.80 6.04
N TRP A 24 2.12 -9.03 6.39
CA TRP A 24 2.56 -10.21 7.17
C TRP A 24 1.82 -10.36 8.51
N SER A 25 1.47 -9.24 9.15
CA SER A 25 0.78 -9.28 10.43
C SER A 25 -0.71 -9.62 10.32
N ARG A 26 -1.32 -9.39 9.16
CA ARG A 26 -2.77 -9.56 8.94
C ARG A 26 -3.10 -10.79 8.11
N TYR A 27 -2.26 -11.10 7.12
CA TYR A 27 -2.54 -12.08 6.09
C TYR A 27 -1.37 -13.06 5.95
N SER A 28 -1.70 -14.31 5.61
CA SER A 28 -0.70 -15.36 5.36
C SER A 28 -0.76 -15.86 3.93
N TRP A 29 -1.91 -16.39 3.50
CA TRP A 29 -2.08 -16.95 2.16
C TRP A 29 -3.29 -16.39 1.44
N VAL A 30 -3.17 -16.30 0.13
CA VAL A 30 -4.28 -16.11 -0.79
C VAL A 30 -4.67 -17.49 -1.33
N TYR A 31 -5.87 -17.92 -1.03
CA TYR A 31 -6.47 -19.12 -1.59
C TYR A 31 -7.40 -18.76 -2.74
N VAL A 32 -7.51 -19.64 -3.72
CA VAL A 32 -8.35 -19.44 -4.91
C VAL A 32 -9.18 -20.68 -5.19
N LYS A 33 -10.37 -20.48 -5.77
CA LYS A 33 -11.16 -21.55 -6.32
C LYS A 33 -10.69 -21.87 -7.74
N ASP A 34 -10.25 -23.10 -7.95
CA ASP A 34 -9.75 -23.57 -9.25
C ASP A 34 -10.83 -23.53 -10.35
N GLY A 35 -10.36 -23.47 -11.60
CA GLY A 35 -11.18 -23.69 -12.80
C GLY A 35 -11.70 -22.42 -13.50
N ALA A 36 -11.26 -21.23 -13.08
CA ALA A 36 -11.55 -19.97 -13.76
C ALA A 36 -10.28 -19.09 -13.83
N PRO A 37 -10.17 -18.19 -14.83
CA PRO A 37 -9.17 -17.12 -14.82
C PRO A 37 -9.24 -16.31 -13.51
N LEU A 38 -8.12 -15.79 -13.03
CA LEU A 38 -8.05 -15.14 -11.71
C LEU A 38 -9.01 -13.95 -11.59
N ILE A 39 -9.27 -13.25 -12.70
CA ILE A 39 -10.20 -12.11 -12.71
C ILE A 39 -11.65 -12.53 -12.41
N GLU A 40 -12.05 -13.75 -12.76
CA GLU A 40 -13.39 -14.30 -12.53
C GLU A 40 -13.47 -15.19 -11.28
N ALA A 41 -12.31 -15.58 -10.75
CA ALA A 41 -12.18 -16.52 -9.64
C ALA A 41 -12.72 -15.95 -8.32
N ARG A 42 -12.74 -16.83 -7.31
CA ARG A 42 -13.16 -16.52 -5.95
C ARG A 42 -12.05 -16.87 -4.98
N PHE A 43 -11.81 -15.98 -4.04
CA PHE A 43 -10.64 -15.98 -3.21
C PHE A 43 -10.98 -16.01 -1.73
N TYR A 44 -9.99 -16.38 -0.93
CA TYR A 44 -10.00 -16.25 0.51
C TYR A 44 -8.62 -15.79 0.97
N LEU A 45 -8.60 -14.77 1.83
CA LEU A 45 -7.39 -14.29 2.49
C LEU A 45 -7.37 -14.86 3.91
N SER A 46 -6.40 -15.74 4.18
CA SER A 46 -6.22 -16.28 5.53
C SER A 46 -5.36 -15.35 6.39
N SER A 47 -5.56 -15.43 7.70
CA SER A 47 -4.72 -14.80 8.71
C SER A 47 -3.73 -15.79 9.34
N PRO A 48 -2.64 -15.30 9.97
CA PRO A 48 -1.70 -16.17 10.69
C PRO A 48 -2.34 -17.03 11.79
N GLU A 49 -3.41 -16.53 12.42
CA GLU A 49 -4.16 -17.28 13.44
C GLU A 49 -4.93 -18.45 12.83
N GLU A 50 -5.54 -18.27 11.66
CA GLU A 50 -6.27 -19.33 10.95
C GLU A 50 -5.31 -20.40 10.42
N GLU A 51 -4.15 -20.02 9.90
CA GLU A 51 -3.09 -20.95 9.46
C GLU A 51 -2.53 -21.78 10.62
N SER A 52 -2.44 -21.18 11.81
CA SER A 52 -2.02 -21.89 13.04
C SER A 52 -3.04 -22.94 13.50
N ASN A 53 -4.31 -22.82 13.08
CA ASN A 53 -5.41 -23.74 13.38
C ASN A 53 -5.82 -24.54 12.12
N SER A 54 -4.83 -24.91 11.31
CA SER A 54 -5.04 -25.64 10.05
C SER A 54 -5.55 -27.06 10.28
N VAL A 55 -6.27 -27.55 9.27
CA VAL A 55 -6.77 -28.92 9.16
C VAL A 55 -6.24 -29.54 7.85
N PRO A 56 -6.13 -30.89 7.77
CA PRO A 56 -5.72 -31.54 6.53
C PRO A 56 -6.75 -31.32 5.41
N GLY A 57 -6.28 -30.82 4.26
CA GLY A 57 -7.03 -30.76 3.00
C GLY A 57 -7.08 -32.11 2.28
N GLU A 58 -7.60 -32.13 1.05
CA GLU A 58 -7.83 -33.37 0.29
C GLU A 58 -6.53 -34.13 -0.04
N ASN A 59 -5.42 -33.41 -0.25
CA ASN A 59 -4.10 -33.98 -0.49
C ASN A 59 -3.17 -33.99 0.76
N GLY A 60 -3.71 -33.70 1.94
CA GLY A 60 -3.01 -33.78 3.23
C GLY A 60 -2.19 -32.53 3.62
N GLU A 61 -2.17 -31.52 2.78
CA GLU A 61 -1.73 -30.16 3.05
C GLU A 61 -2.50 -29.55 4.22
N GLN A 62 -1.85 -28.69 5.00
CA GLN A 62 -2.45 -28.07 6.17
C GLN A 62 -3.01 -26.71 5.78
N MET A 63 -4.33 -26.56 5.76
CA MET A 63 -5.02 -25.34 5.34
C MET A 63 -6.04 -24.91 6.39
N PRO A 64 -6.44 -23.63 6.43
CA PRO A 64 -7.57 -23.19 7.24
C PRO A 64 -8.83 -23.99 6.91
N ALA A 65 -9.61 -24.34 7.94
CA ALA A 65 -10.84 -25.13 7.77
C ALA A 65 -11.80 -24.54 6.74
N PHE A 66 -11.87 -23.21 6.65
CA PHE A 66 -12.68 -22.52 5.65
C PHE A 66 -12.21 -22.80 4.21
N ALA A 67 -10.91 -22.81 3.95
CA ALA A 67 -10.37 -23.11 2.63
C ALA A 67 -10.70 -24.56 2.21
N VAL A 68 -10.58 -25.51 3.15
CA VAL A 68 -10.94 -26.91 2.92
C VAL A 68 -12.46 -27.07 2.68
N GLU A 69 -13.30 -26.46 3.52
CA GLU A 69 -14.77 -26.51 3.38
C GLU A 69 -15.24 -26.00 2.00
N HIS A 70 -14.54 -25.01 1.46
CA HIS A 70 -14.87 -24.39 0.18
C HIS A 70 -14.14 -24.96 -1.03
N GLY A 71 -13.29 -25.99 -0.84
CA GLY A 71 -12.50 -26.63 -1.90
C GLY A 71 -11.59 -25.64 -2.62
N LEU A 72 -10.89 -24.80 -1.85
CA LEU A 72 -9.93 -23.84 -2.38
C LEU A 72 -8.53 -24.46 -2.45
N SER A 73 -7.67 -23.91 -3.30
CA SER A 73 -6.26 -24.27 -3.45
C SER A 73 -5.38 -23.07 -3.10
N TYR A 74 -4.10 -23.33 -2.82
CA TYR A 74 -3.11 -22.25 -2.66
C TYR A 74 -2.93 -21.48 -3.97
N CYS A 75 -3.02 -20.16 -3.91
CA CYS A 75 -2.61 -19.28 -5.01
C CYS A 75 -1.18 -18.80 -4.79
N LEU A 76 -0.97 -17.92 -3.80
CA LEU A 76 0.32 -17.34 -3.41
C LEU A 76 0.31 -16.96 -1.93
N GLU A 77 1.50 -16.83 -1.32
CA GLU A 77 1.60 -16.12 -0.04
C GLU A 77 1.11 -14.69 -0.22
N ALA A 78 0.49 -14.11 0.82
CA ALA A 78 -0.02 -12.75 0.74
C ALA A 78 1.09 -11.73 0.43
N ALA A 79 2.31 -11.99 0.90
CA ALA A 79 3.48 -11.16 0.61
C ALA A 79 3.92 -11.26 -0.86
N ASP A 80 4.04 -12.47 -1.40
CA ASP A 80 4.39 -12.68 -2.81
C ASP A 80 3.32 -12.09 -3.74
N PHE A 81 2.05 -12.24 -3.37
CA PHE A 81 0.94 -11.62 -4.08
C PHE A 81 1.13 -10.09 -4.16
N VAL A 82 1.45 -9.44 -3.05
CA VAL A 82 1.73 -7.99 -3.01
C VAL A 82 3.00 -7.61 -3.79
N ASP A 83 4.03 -8.44 -3.79
CA ASP A 83 5.24 -8.19 -4.58
C ASP A 83 4.94 -8.17 -6.09
N VAL A 84 4.10 -9.10 -6.57
CA VAL A 84 3.63 -9.09 -7.96
C VAL A 84 2.84 -7.81 -8.28
N LEU A 85 1.92 -7.40 -7.39
CA LEU A 85 1.16 -6.17 -7.57
C LEU A 85 2.07 -4.93 -7.56
N SER A 86 3.07 -4.89 -6.68
CA SER A 86 4.03 -3.79 -6.57
C SER A 86 4.89 -3.68 -7.84
N VAL A 87 5.33 -4.81 -8.38
CA VAL A 87 6.09 -4.85 -9.64
C VAL A 87 5.23 -4.38 -10.81
N GLN A 88 3.99 -4.86 -10.93
CA GLN A 88 3.07 -4.41 -11.98
C GLN A 88 2.74 -2.91 -11.83
N LYS A 89 2.52 -2.43 -10.60
CA LYS A 89 2.23 -1.02 -10.29
C LYS A 89 3.35 -0.09 -10.74
N ARG A 90 4.60 -0.43 -10.42
CA ARG A 90 5.75 0.41 -10.75
C ARG A 90 6.09 0.39 -12.24
N GLN A 91 5.77 -0.70 -12.94
CA GLN A 91 5.85 -0.74 -14.41
C GLN A 91 4.73 0.10 -15.06
N GLN A 92 3.50 -0.05 -14.56
CA GLN A 92 2.32 0.60 -15.11
C GLN A 92 1.46 1.21 -13.98
N PRO A 93 1.74 2.46 -13.57
CA PRO A 93 1.07 3.10 -12.43
C PRO A 93 -0.45 3.21 -12.54
N LEU A 94 -1.00 3.17 -13.75
CA LEU A 94 -2.43 3.26 -14.04
C LEU A 94 -3.07 1.89 -14.36
N SER A 95 -2.38 0.79 -14.03
CA SER A 95 -2.87 -0.59 -14.18
C SER A 95 -4.30 -0.73 -13.70
N GLN A 96 -5.14 -1.37 -14.52
CA GLN A 96 -6.50 -1.75 -14.16
C GLN A 96 -6.52 -3.19 -13.60
N LEU A 97 -7.70 -3.66 -13.22
CA LEU A 97 -7.86 -4.98 -12.61
C LEU A 97 -7.34 -6.10 -13.52
N GLU A 98 -7.56 -5.98 -14.82
CA GLU A 98 -7.13 -6.91 -15.86
C GLU A 98 -5.60 -7.00 -15.95
N ASP A 99 -4.90 -5.88 -15.77
CA ASP A 99 -3.44 -5.84 -15.83
C ASP A 99 -2.82 -6.56 -14.63
N TYR A 100 -3.40 -6.37 -13.44
CA TYR A 100 -2.99 -7.10 -12.23
C TYR A 100 -3.33 -8.59 -12.32
N ALA A 101 -4.50 -8.95 -12.84
CA ALA A 101 -4.87 -10.35 -13.06
C ALA A 101 -3.85 -11.05 -13.97
N ALA A 102 -3.49 -10.42 -15.10
CA ALA A 102 -2.51 -10.97 -16.04
C ALA A 102 -1.11 -11.10 -15.41
N ALA A 103 -0.68 -10.16 -14.56
CA ALA A 103 0.60 -10.24 -13.86
C ALA A 103 0.62 -11.40 -12.85
N LEU A 104 -0.46 -11.58 -12.09
CA LEU A 104 -0.62 -12.67 -11.12
C LEU A 104 -0.68 -14.03 -11.82
N GLU A 105 -1.47 -14.16 -12.88
CA GLU A 105 -1.55 -15.40 -13.68
C GLU A 105 -0.17 -15.77 -14.24
N HIS A 106 0.55 -14.79 -14.78
CA HIS A 106 1.90 -15.01 -15.27
C HIS A 106 2.85 -15.50 -14.18
N TYR A 107 2.79 -14.89 -12.99
CA TYR A 107 3.64 -15.27 -11.86
C TYR A 107 3.32 -16.68 -11.36
N VAL A 108 2.03 -17.01 -11.19
CA VAL A 108 1.60 -18.35 -10.77
C VAL A 108 2.03 -19.42 -11.79
N GLU A 109 1.99 -19.11 -13.09
CA GLU A 109 2.38 -20.06 -14.15
C GLU A 109 3.90 -20.22 -14.30
N ARG A 110 4.67 -19.15 -14.07
CA ARG A 110 6.10 -19.09 -14.48
C ARG A 110 7.07 -18.85 -13.34
N ASP A 111 6.59 -18.61 -12.14
CA ASP A 111 7.39 -18.23 -10.97
C ASP A 111 8.34 -17.07 -11.28
N ALA A 112 7.82 -16.09 -12.02
CA ALA A 112 8.58 -14.95 -12.54
C ALA A 112 7.67 -13.73 -12.72
N PHE A 113 8.20 -12.53 -12.51
CA PHE A 113 7.45 -11.30 -12.77
C PHE A 113 7.24 -11.09 -14.27
N LEU A 114 6.03 -10.67 -14.63
CA LEU A 114 5.72 -10.28 -16.01
C LEU A 114 6.49 -9.00 -16.37
N ASP A 115 7.47 -9.13 -17.27
CA ASP A 115 8.18 -7.99 -17.83
C ASP A 115 7.37 -7.34 -18.97
N ARG A 116 7.06 -6.06 -18.80
CA ARG A 116 6.41 -5.22 -19.83
C ARG A 116 7.43 -4.49 -20.72
N GLY A 117 8.70 -4.90 -20.68
CA GLY A 117 9.83 -4.27 -21.38
C GLY A 117 10.50 -3.17 -20.55
N GLU A 118 10.28 -3.16 -19.25
CA GLU A 118 10.72 -2.09 -18.34
C GLU A 118 11.90 -2.47 -17.46
N PHE A 119 12.15 -3.77 -17.26
CA PHE A 119 13.29 -4.23 -16.46
C PHE A 119 14.64 -3.91 -17.14
N ASP A 120 14.77 -4.20 -18.43
CA ASP A 120 16.01 -3.95 -19.18
C ASP A 120 16.17 -2.51 -19.70
N SER A 121 15.06 -1.76 -19.81
CA SER A 121 15.09 -0.42 -20.40
C SER A 121 15.45 0.70 -19.41
N GLY A 122 15.57 0.38 -18.11
CA GLY A 122 15.84 1.37 -17.05
C GLY A 122 14.70 2.37 -16.81
N ARG A 123 13.61 2.28 -17.57
CA ARG A 123 12.46 3.20 -17.53
C ARG A 123 11.78 3.25 -16.18
N TYR A 124 11.86 2.17 -15.41
CA TYR A 124 11.37 2.07 -14.04
C TYR A 124 11.89 3.17 -13.10
N VAL A 125 13.10 3.67 -13.35
CA VAL A 125 13.75 4.71 -12.51
C VAL A 125 13.39 6.13 -12.97
N ASP A 126 12.96 6.30 -14.22
CA ASP A 126 12.73 7.59 -14.87
C ASP A 126 11.25 8.03 -14.88
N GLN A 127 10.32 7.19 -14.42
CA GLN A 127 8.90 7.56 -14.35
C GLN A 127 8.68 8.62 -13.27
N GLN A 128 8.21 9.81 -13.69
CA GLN A 128 7.83 10.85 -12.73
C GLN A 128 6.59 10.43 -11.92
N PRO A 129 6.56 10.69 -10.60
CA PRO A 129 5.41 10.35 -9.77
C PRO A 129 4.14 11.02 -10.29
N LEU A 130 3.07 10.24 -10.46
CA LEU A 130 1.78 10.76 -10.89
C LEU A 130 1.07 11.48 -9.73
N PRO A 131 0.39 12.61 -9.97
CA PRO A 131 -0.47 13.25 -8.98
C PRO A 131 -1.55 12.28 -8.47
N GLY A 132 -1.83 12.30 -7.16
CA GLY A 132 -2.88 11.46 -6.55
C GLY A 132 -2.60 9.95 -6.52
N ILE A 133 -1.52 9.48 -7.15
CA ILE A 133 -1.15 8.07 -7.26
C ILE A 133 0.17 7.80 -6.54
N SER A 134 0.22 6.79 -5.68
CA SER A 134 1.46 6.40 -5.01
C SER A 134 2.40 5.68 -6.00
N ARG A 135 3.69 5.73 -5.68
CA ARG A 135 4.73 5.04 -6.46
C ARG A 135 4.69 3.53 -6.32
N ASP A 136 4.09 3.02 -5.25
CA ASP A 136 4.09 1.61 -4.90
C ASP A 136 2.69 1.12 -4.50
N PHE A 137 2.57 -0.15 -4.14
CA PHE A 137 1.28 -0.75 -3.78
C PHE A 137 0.71 -0.31 -2.41
N PHE A 138 1.40 0.58 -1.71
CA PHE A 138 0.93 1.20 -0.46
C PHE A 138 0.68 2.70 -0.63
N PRO A 139 -0.22 3.29 0.17
CA PRO A 139 -0.48 4.73 0.11
C PRO A 139 0.75 5.55 0.51
N GLU A 140 0.93 6.69 -0.15
CA GLU A 140 1.91 7.71 0.24
C GLU A 140 1.18 9.01 0.63
N TYR A 141 1.86 9.86 1.39
CA TYR A 141 1.30 11.08 1.92
C TYR A 141 2.26 12.26 1.77
N ASP A 142 1.74 13.37 1.29
CA ASP A 142 2.36 14.68 1.44
C ASP A 142 1.76 15.38 2.66
N LEU A 143 2.63 15.89 3.54
CA LEU A 143 2.22 16.61 4.75
C LEU A 143 2.74 18.04 4.69
N GLN A 144 1.84 19.00 4.89
CA GLN A 144 2.20 20.41 4.96
C GLN A 144 1.52 21.12 6.13
N LEU A 145 2.27 22.04 6.74
CA LEU A 145 1.69 23.02 7.66
C LEU A 145 1.15 24.18 6.83
N GLY A 146 -0.17 24.21 6.61
CA GLY A 146 -0.83 25.25 5.82
C GLY A 146 -1.08 26.55 6.59
N THR A 147 -1.33 26.46 7.90
CA THR A 147 -1.60 27.61 8.76
C THR A 147 -0.83 27.47 10.08
N CYS A 148 -0.34 28.60 10.61
CA CYS A 148 0.33 28.63 11.92
C CYS A 148 -0.02 29.93 12.65
N PRO A 149 -0.76 29.86 13.77
CA PRO A 149 -1.01 31.01 14.64
C PRO A 149 0.29 31.66 15.13
N ALA A 150 0.29 32.99 15.26
CA ALA A 150 1.50 33.77 15.59
C ALA A 150 2.12 33.40 16.96
N ASP A 151 1.28 33.03 17.92
CA ASP A 151 1.66 32.56 19.25
C ASP A 151 2.30 31.15 19.23
N ARG A 152 2.06 30.37 18.16
CA ARG A 152 2.61 29.01 17.99
C ARG A 152 3.82 28.92 17.06
N ILE A 153 4.17 30.00 16.36
CA ILE A 153 5.28 30.02 15.38
C ILE A 153 6.60 29.51 15.99
N ARG A 154 6.91 29.86 17.24
CA ARG A 154 8.17 29.45 17.88
C ARG A 154 8.22 27.95 18.18
N ASP A 155 7.11 27.39 18.67
CA ASP A 155 7.03 25.97 19.00
C ASP A 155 6.99 25.14 17.71
N ALA A 156 6.20 25.57 16.72
CA ALA A 156 6.17 24.97 15.39
C ALA A 156 7.57 24.94 14.74
N ALA A 157 8.30 26.06 14.79
CA ALA A 157 9.65 26.14 14.23
C ALA A 157 10.66 25.21 14.90
N ARG A 158 10.53 24.94 16.21
CA ARG A 158 11.40 23.97 16.90
C ARG A 158 11.13 22.54 16.42
N VAL A 159 9.86 22.17 16.32
CA VAL A 159 9.46 20.85 15.78
C VAL A 159 9.92 20.71 14.34
N ILE A 160 9.69 21.72 13.49
CA ILE A 160 10.12 21.72 12.09
C ILE A 160 11.65 21.63 11.96
N ALA A 161 12.39 22.35 12.80
CA ALA A 161 13.86 22.28 12.80
C ALA A 161 14.38 20.88 13.10
N GLN A 162 13.76 20.20 14.07
CA GLN A 162 14.09 18.82 14.42
C GLN A 162 13.70 17.85 13.30
N LEU A 163 12.48 17.99 12.76
CA LEU A 163 11.95 17.11 11.71
C LEU A 163 12.74 17.20 10.41
N LEU A 164 13.05 18.41 9.96
CA LEU A 164 13.74 18.65 8.68
C LEU A 164 15.26 18.75 8.82
N HIS A 165 15.79 18.57 10.04
CA HIS A 165 17.22 18.71 10.34
C HIS A 165 17.82 20.05 9.88
N ILE A 166 17.11 21.16 10.11
CA ILE A 166 17.53 22.52 9.79
C ILE A 166 17.69 23.38 11.04
N SER A 167 18.24 24.60 10.90
CA SER A 167 18.33 25.53 12.02
C SER A 167 16.93 26.04 12.44
N VAL A 168 16.78 26.38 13.73
CA VAL A 168 15.53 27.00 14.22
C VAL A 168 15.27 28.35 13.54
N ALA A 169 16.31 29.08 13.15
CA ALA A 169 16.18 30.34 12.43
C ALA A 169 15.57 30.12 11.03
N ASP A 170 16.04 29.11 10.30
CA ASP A 170 15.50 28.74 9.00
C ASP A 170 14.06 28.24 9.12
N ALA A 171 13.79 27.39 10.12
CA ALA A 171 12.44 26.92 10.39
C ALA A 171 11.48 28.08 10.72
N LEU A 172 11.90 29.06 11.53
CA LEU A 172 11.12 30.28 11.79
C LEU A 172 10.84 31.07 10.51
N ALA A 173 11.83 31.20 9.63
CA ALA A 173 11.66 31.88 8.35
C ALA A 173 10.71 31.13 7.41
N ARG A 174 10.63 29.80 7.50
CA ARG A 174 9.65 28.97 6.80
C ARG A 174 8.25 29.10 7.41
N CYS A 175 8.11 29.05 8.74
CA CYS A 175 6.80 29.25 9.41
C CYS A 175 6.15 30.60 9.08
N ARG A 176 6.94 31.63 8.74
CA ARG A 176 6.44 32.95 8.29
C ARG A 176 6.05 33.00 6.81
N ARG A 177 6.38 31.96 6.04
CA ARG A 177 6.15 31.83 4.59
C ARG A 177 5.45 30.50 4.29
N LEU A 178 4.28 30.32 4.88
CA LEU A 178 3.45 29.13 4.70
C LEU A 178 3.02 28.97 3.22
N PRO A 179 2.73 27.73 2.76
CA PRO A 179 2.81 26.47 3.52
C PRO A 179 4.25 25.98 3.74
N VAL A 180 4.48 25.21 4.80
CA VAL A 180 5.75 24.51 5.01
C VAL A 180 5.55 23.03 4.71
N ILE A 181 6.32 22.51 3.75
CA ILE A 181 6.37 21.07 3.45
C ILE A 181 7.12 20.37 4.59
N LEU A 182 6.47 19.37 5.20
CA LEU A 182 6.96 18.61 6.34
C LEU A 182 7.38 17.19 5.94
N GLY A 183 6.78 16.66 4.89
CA GLY A 183 7.10 15.38 4.28
C GLY A 183 6.50 15.32 2.89
N GLU A 184 7.25 14.75 1.95
CA GLU A 184 6.80 14.48 0.58
C GLU A 184 6.88 12.97 0.36
N ARG A 185 5.81 12.39 -0.18
CA ARG A 185 5.69 10.96 -0.49
C ARG A 185 6.10 10.07 0.68
N THR A 186 5.67 10.44 1.88
CA THR A 186 5.93 9.66 3.10
C THR A 186 4.99 8.47 3.22
N ASP A 187 5.45 7.39 3.84
CA ASP A 187 4.62 6.23 4.16
C ASP A 187 3.67 6.51 5.34
N SER A 188 2.76 5.57 5.64
CA SER A 188 1.81 5.69 6.75
C SER A 188 2.48 5.90 8.10
N GLN A 189 3.61 5.24 8.36
CA GLN A 189 4.37 5.38 9.61
C GLN A 189 4.99 6.78 9.73
N GLY A 190 5.60 7.27 8.65
CA GLY A 190 6.13 8.62 8.53
C GLY A 190 5.05 9.68 8.73
N ARG A 191 3.88 9.51 8.10
CA ARG A 191 2.70 10.37 8.31
C ARG A 191 2.32 10.43 9.77
N VAL A 192 2.08 9.29 10.43
CA VAL A 192 1.67 9.24 11.84
C VAL A 192 2.72 9.87 12.75
N ARG A 193 4.01 9.60 12.51
CA ARG A 193 5.12 10.18 13.28
C ARG A 193 5.17 11.70 13.17
N ILE A 194 4.96 12.25 11.98
CA ILE A 194 4.94 13.70 11.75
C ILE A 194 3.68 14.29 12.40
N GLU A 195 2.52 13.75 12.07
CA GLU A 195 1.21 14.25 12.54
C GLU A 195 1.12 14.30 14.06
N THR A 196 1.61 13.27 14.76
CA THR A 196 1.62 13.21 16.23
C THR A 196 2.35 14.41 16.86
N GLN A 197 3.45 14.88 16.25
CA GLN A 197 4.22 16.02 16.76
C GLN A 197 3.44 17.34 16.66
N PHE A 198 2.60 17.48 15.63
CA PHE A 198 1.81 18.69 15.40
C PHE A 198 0.45 18.67 16.11
N ILE A 199 -0.14 17.49 16.31
CA ILE A 199 -1.30 17.31 17.21
C ILE A 199 -0.97 17.80 18.61
N ALA A 200 0.22 17.49 19.14
CA ALA A 200 0.69 17.95 20.44
C ALA A 200 0.75 19.49 20.56
N LEU A 201 0.86 20.19 19.42
CA LEU A 201 0.85 21.65 19.33
C LEU A 201 -0.53 22.24 18.95
N SER A 202 -1.54 21.40 18.77
CA SER A 202 -2.85 21.79 18.23
C SER A 202 -2.75 22.50 16.86
N LEU A 203 -1.81 22.04 16.02
CA LEU A 203 -1.60 22.54 14.67
C LEU A 203 -2.04 21.47 13.66
N PRO A 204 -3.23 21.57 13.06
CA PRO A 204 -3.66 20.59 12.08
C PRO A 204 -2.80 20.68 10.82
N LEU A 205 -2.41 19.53 10.28
CA LEU A 205 -1.70 19.43 9.02
C LEU A 205 -2.68 19.29 7.87
N GLN A 206 -2.30 19.83 6.70
CA GLN A 206 -2.95 19.48 5.45
C GLN A 206 -2.24 18.23 4.92
N ILE A 207 -3.01 17.18 4.65
CA ILE A 207 -2.52 15.89 4.20
C ILE A 207 -3.10 15.62 2.82
N THR A 208 -2.24 15.33 1.86
CA THR A 208 -2.63 14.84 0.53
C THR A 208 -2.27 13.37 0.45
N THR A 209 -3.25 12.52 0.17
CA THR A 209 -3.05 11.08 0.00
C THR A 209 -2.80 10.76 -1.47
N HIS A 210 -1.82 9.90 -1.70
CA HIS A 210 -1.54 9.26 -2.98
C HIS A 210 -1.96 7.80 -2.88
N TRP A 211 -2.92 7.40 -3.71
CA TRP A 211 -3.55 6.09 -3.62
C TRP A 211 -2.79 5.02 -4.44
N PRO A 212 -2.71 3.78 -3.94
CA PRO A 212 -2.03 2.68 -4.63
C PRO A 212 -2.73 2.21 -5.89
N LEU A 213 -4.05 2.35 -5.97
CA LEU A 213 -4.85 1.84 -7.08
C LEU A 213 -5.51 2.98 -7.84
N ALA A 214 -5.48 2.92 -9.16
CA ALA A 214 -6.01 3.97 -10.02
C ALA A 214 -7.55 4.08 -9.96
N TRP A 215 -8.23 3.04 -9.49
CA TRP A 215 -9.69 3.02 -9.35
C TRP A 215 -10.18 3.37 -7.94
N LEU A 216 -9.29 3.67 -6.99
CA LEU A 216 -9.70 4.13 -5.66
C LEU A 216 -10.10 5.62 -5.70
N PRO A 217 -11.08 6.03 -4.87
CA PRO A 217 -11.59 7.39 -4.86
C PRO A 217 -10.50 8.42 -4.50
N GLY A 218 -10.43 9.52 -5.27
CA GLY A 218 -9.44 10.59 -5.08
C GLY A 218 -8.35 10.66 -6.16
N VAL A 219 -8.41 9.79 -7.17
CA VAL A 219 -7.62 9.86 -8.40
C VAL A 219 -8.50 10.54 -9.47
N ASP A 220 -8.37 11.85 -9.67
CA ASP A 220 -8.89 12.47 -10.90
C ASP A 220 -7.91 12.16 -12.05
N PRO A 221 -8.39 11.65 -13.21
CA PRO A 221 -7.54 11.35 -14.36
C PRO A 221 -6.94 12.59 -15.03
#